data_AF-Q0FUM3-F1
#
_entry.id   AF-Q0FUM3-F1
#
_cell.length_a   1.000
_cell.length_b   1.000
_cell.length_c   1.000
_cell.angle_alpha   90.00
_cell.angle_beta   90.00
_cell.angle_gamma   90.00
#
_symmetry.space_group_name_H-M   'P 1'
#
loop_
_entity.id
_entity.type
_entity.pdbx_description
1 polymer ?
#
loop_
_entity_poly.entity_id
_entity_poly.type
_entity_poly.pdbx_seq_one_letter_code
_entity_poly.pdbx_strand_id
1 'polypeptide(L)'
;MDAREIAKAREGAKAARQKFAPVVGDNKANRPLEVVQIDHTPADIILVDSFERKPIGRPWVTLAIDVATRMVTGYYTSLEAPSRLSVALCLTQAVAPKAELLADWCAMFLGPRR
;
A
#
# COMPACT_ATOMS: atom_id res chain seq x y z
N MET A 1 -32.79 17.34 9.79
CA MET A 1 -32.57 16.37 8.69
C MET A 1 -31.40 15.48 9.10
N ASP A 2 -31.53 14.15 9.02
CA ASP A 2 -30.47 13.21 9.39
C ASP A 2 -29.22 13.41 8.52
N ALA A 3 -28.02 13.26 9.10
CA ALA A 3 -26.75 13.45 8.41
C ALA A 3 -26.60 12.51 7.20
N ARG A 4 -27.16 11.30 7.30
CA ARG A 4 -27.23 10.33 6.20
C ARG A 4 -28.09 10.84 5.04
N GLU A 5 -29.25 11.42 5.34
CA GLU A 5 -30.15 11.98 4.31
C GLU A 5 -29.55 13.22 3.65
N ILE A 6 -28.84 14.07 4.41
CA ILE A 6 -28.09 15.21 3.85
C ILE A 6 -27.00 14.74 2.88
N ALA A 7 -26.19 13.75 3.27
CA ALA A 7 -25.15 13.21 2.41
C ALA A 7 -25.73 12.49 1.18
N LYS A 8 -26.85 11.78 1.33
CA LYS A 8 -27.53 11.12 0.21
C LYS A 8 -28.03 12.13 -0.81
N ALA A 9 -28.57 13.27 -0.36
CA ALA A 9 -29.03 14.34 -1.24
C ALA A 9 -27.89 15.11 -1.92
N ARG A 10 -26.75 15.32 -1.21
CA ARG A 10 -25.62 16.10 -1.72
C ARG A 10 -24.61 15.31 -2.56
N GLU A 11 -24.30 14.10 -2.13
CA GLU A 11 -23.17 13.29 -2.62
C GLU A 11 -23.64 11.96 -3.24
N GLY A 12 -24.95 11.68 -3.17
CA GLY A 12 -25.58 10.49 -3.73
C GLY A 12 -25.64 9.29 -2.77
N ALA A 13 -26.49 8.32 -3.13
CA ALA A 13 -26.78 7.17 -2.28
C ALA A 13 -25.56 6.28 -2.00
N LYS A 14 -24.62 6.17 -2.94
CA LYS A 14 -23.38 5.40 -2.77
C LYS A 14 -22.46 6.01 -1.73
N ALA A 15 -22.21 7.31 -1.80
CA ALA A 15 -21.36 8.04 -0.85
C ALA A 15 -21.96 8.00 0.56
N ALA A 16 -23.28 8.24 0.68
CA ALA A 16 -23.98 8.12 1.95
C ALA A 16 -23.93 6.69 2.51
N ARG A 17 -24.03 5.67 1.67
CA ARG A 17 -23.89 4.27 2.12
C ARG A 17 -22.47 3.99 2.62
N GLN A 18 -21.42 4.41 1.90
CA GLN A 18 -20.04 4.20 2.34
C GLN A 18 -19.72 4.90 3.67
N LYS A 19 -20.32 6.07 3.91
CA LYS A 19 -20.02 6.89 5.09
C LYS A 19 -20.83 6.50 6.33
N PHE A 20 -22.07 6.02 6.16
CA PHE A 20 -23.00 5.79 7.27
C PHE A 20 -23.48 4.34 7.41
N ALA A 21 -23.25 3.47 6.41
CA ALA A 21 -23.58 2.06 6.60
C ALA A 21 -22.54 1.41 7.52
N PRO A 22 -22.96 0.58 8.48
CA PRO A 22 -22.03 -0.23 9.24
C PRO A 22 -21.24 -1.11 8.27
N VAL A 23 -19.92 -1.16 8.45
CA VAL A 23 -19.08 -2.14 7.77
C VAL A 23 -19.38 -3.49 8.41
N VAL A 24 -20.14 -4.33 7.70
CA VAL A 24 -20.54 -5.66 8.16
C VAL A 24 -19.60 -6.67 7.54
N GLY A 25 -18.83 -7.39 8.36
CA GLY A 25 -17.85 -8.37 7.92
C GLY A 25 -16.55 -8.27 8.71
N ASP A 26 -15.91 -9.41 8.94
CA ASP A 26 -14.63 -9.50 9.61
C ASP A 26 -13.56 -9.87 8.57
N ASN A 27 -12.50 -9.07 8.47
CA ASN A 27 -11.35 -9.38 7.62
C ASN A 27 -10.39 -10.29 8.40
N LYS A 28 -10.89 -11.49 8.77
CA LYS A 28 -10.09 -12.51 9.44
C LYS A 28 -9.48 -13.47 8.44
N ALA A 29 -8.22 -13.79 8.66
CA ALA A 29 -7.52 -14.91 8.04
C ALA A 29 -6.94 -15.78 9.16
N ASN A 30 -7.16 -17.09 9.08
CA ASN A 30 -6.74 -18.07 10.07
C ASN A 30 -5.43 -18.77 9.68
N ARG A 31 -5.00 -18.62 8.42
CA ARG A 31 -3.75 -19.22 7.91
C ARG A 31 -2.91 -18.20 7.14
N PRO A 32 -1.57 -18.32 7.16
CA PRO A 32 -0.72 -17.53 6.29
C PRO A 32 -1.14 -17.64 4.83
N LEU A 33 -1.15 -16.53 4.10
CA LEU A 33 -1.50 -16.40 2.70
C LEU A 33 -2.97 -16.73 2.35
N GLU A 34 -3.85 -16.86 3.33
CA GLU A 34 -5.28 -17.06 3.09
C GLU A 34 -5.96 -15.79 2.55
N VAL A 35 -5.58 -14.62 3.06
CA VAL A 35 -6.00 -13.32 2.55
C VAL A 35 -4.82 -12.37 2.55
N VAL A 36 -4.52 -11.77 1.39
CA VAL A 36 -3.54 -10.70 1.24
C VAL A 36 -4.28 -9.42 0.86
N GLN A 37 -4.10 -8.38 1.65
CA GLN A 37 -4.65 -7.06 1.39
C GLN A 37 -3.63 -6.20 0.65
N ILE A 38 -4.10 -5.52 -0.40
CA ILE A 38 -3.32 -4.52 -1.10
C ILE A 38 -3.77 -3.14 -0.62
N ASP A 39 -2.83 -2.36 -0.11
CA ASP A 39 -3.09 -0.98 0.29
C ASP A 39 -2.10 -0.01 -0.35
N HIS A 40 -2.57 1.18 -0.66
CA HIS A 40 -1.74 2.26 -1.19
C HIS A 40 -1.78 3.44 -0.22
N THR A 41 -0.63 3.91 0.21
CA THR A 41 -0.55 5.08 1.09
C THR A 41 0.50 6.06 0.59
N PRO A 42 0.24 7.38 0.57
CA PRO A 42 1.29 8.37 0.40
C PRO A 42 2.24 8.30 1.59
N ALA A 43 3.52 8.07 1.35
CA ALA A 43 4.51 8.04 2.43
C ALA A 43 4.67 9.43 3.05
N ASP A 44 4.91 9.48 4.36
CA ASP A 44 5.16 10.73 5.09
C ASP A 44 6.62 11.18 5.04
N ILE A 45 7.17 11.14 3.83
CA ILE A 45 8.53 11.55 3.51
C ILE A 45 8.54 12.28 2.17
N ILE A 46 9.46 13.22 2.00
CA ILE A 46 9.74 13.87 0.71
C ILE A 46 11.02 13.26 0.15
N LEU A 47 10.94 12.68 -1.04
CA LEU A 47 12.13 12.22 -1.75
C LEU A 47 12.91 13.42 -2.28
N VAL A 48 14.23 13.28 -2.30
CA VAL A 48 15.16 14.30 -2.80
C VAL A 48 16.01 13.65 -3.88
N ASP A 49 16.11 14.31 -5.03
CA ASP A 49 16.96 13.84 -6.11
C ASP A 49 18.43 13.74 -5.65
N SER A 50 19.11 12.67 -6.06
CA SER A 50 20.48 12.40 -5.61
C SER A 50 21.51 13.32 -6.26
N PHE A 51 21.23 13.87 -7.45
CA PHE A 51 22.15 14.70 -8.22
C PHE A 51 21.92 16.19 -7.97
N GLU A 52 20.70 16.68 -8.25
CA GLU A 52 20.33 18.08 -8.12
C GLU A 52 20.02 18.50 -6.67
N ARG A 53 19.85 17.53 -5.77
CA ARG A 53 19.51 17.75 -4.36
C ARG A 53 18.21 18.53 -4.14
N LYS A 54 17.31 18.49 -5.12
CA LYS A 54 15.98 19.13 -5.06
C LYS A 54 14.90 18.15 -4.59
N PRO A 55 13.87 18.61 -3.87
CA PRO A 55 12.73 17.77 -3.52
C PRO A 55 11.96 17.37 -4.78
N ILE A 56 11.66 16.07 -4.92
CA ILE A 56 10.91 15.51 -6.07
C ILE A 56 9.47 15.14 -5.71
N GLY A 57 9.14 15.10 -4.42
CA GLY A 57 7.77 14.92 -3.93
C GLY A 57 7.61 13.76 -2.97
N ARG A 58 6.35 13.51 -2.57
CA ARG A 58 5.97 12.39 -1.70
C ARG A 58 5.67 11.16 -2.56
N PRO A 59 6.31 10.01 -2.29
CA PRO A 59 6.00 8.80 -3.04
C PRO A 59 4.73 8.14 -2.51
N TRP A 60 4.07 7.39 -3.37
CA TRP A 60 3.10 6.37 -2.99
C TRP A 60 3.81 5.05 -2.74
N VAL A 61 3.40 4.38 -1.66
CA VAL A 61 3.83 3.02 -1.33
C VAL A 61 2.61 2.10 -1.48
N THR A 62 2.76 1.08 -2.32
CA THR A 62 1.82 -0.02 -2.47
C THR A 62 2.34 -1.19 -1.67
N LEU A 63 1.53 -1.77 -0.78
CA LEU A 63 1.92 -2.91 0.06
C LEU A 63 0.99 -4.09 -0.15
N ALA A 64 1.54 -5.30 -0.15
CA ALA A 64 0.79 -6.55 -0.09
C ALA A 64 0.97 -7.18 1.30
N ILE A 65 -0.06 -7.08 2.14
CA ILE A 65 -0.01 -7.44 3.55
C ILE A 65 -0.81 -8.72 3.77
N ASP A 66 -0.14 -9.78 4.21
CA ASP A 66 -0.83 -10.99 4.66
C ASP A 66 -1.64 -10.68 5.93
N VAL A 67 -2.93 -10.99 5.91
CA VAL A 67 -3.85 -10.63 6.99
C VAL A 67 -3.55 -11.42 8.27
N ALA A 68 -3.21 -12.71 8.15
CA ALA A 68 -3.00 -13.60 9.30
C ALA A 68 -1.70 -13.27 10.05
N THR A 69 -0.60 -13.05 9.33
CA THR A 69 0.74 -12.86 9.91
C THR A 69 1.17 -11.41 9.99
N ARG A 70 0.47 -10.49 9.30
CA ARG A 70 0.89 -9.10 9.08
C ARG A 70 2.17 -8.95 8.28
N MET A 71 2.71 -10.03 7.70
CA MET A 71 3.90 -9.98 6.86
C MET A 71 3.61 -9.15 5.60
N VAL A 72 4.52 -8.22 5.28
CA VAL A 72 4.55 -7.58 3.96
C VAL A 72 5.17 -8.56 2.97
N THR A 73 4.32 -9.18 2.16
CA THR A 73 4.72 -10.15 1.14
C THR A 73 5.36 -9.47 -0.06
N GLY A 74 4.91 -8.26 -0.42
CA GLY A 74 5.44 -7.46 -1.51
C GLY A 74 5.16 -5.97 -1.32
N TYR A 75 5.88 -5.14 -2.08
CA TYR A 75 5.70 -3.69 -2.10
C TYR A 75 6.09 -3.12 -3.47
N TYR A 76 5.64 -1.92 -3.75
CA TYR A 76 6.10 -1.11 -4.88
C TYR A 76 6.01 0.38 -4.52
N THR A 77 7.06 1.15 -4.83
CA THR A 77 7.15 2.57 -4.50
C THR A 77 7.31 3.39 -5.78
N SER A 78 6.51 4.44 -5.93
CA SER A 78 6.54 5.34 -7.09
C SER A 78 6.13 6.75 -6.71
N LEU A 79 6.53 7.76 -7.49
CA LEU A 79 5.98 9.12 -7.40
C LEU A 79 4.58 9.21 -8.06
N GLU A 80 4.20 8.21 -8.84
CA GLU A 80 2.88 8.15 -9.48
C GLU A 80 1.78 7.75 -8.49
N ALA A 81 0.57 8.25 -8.75
CA ALA A 81 -0.62 7.86 -8.00
C ALA A 81 -0.93 6.35 -8.14
N PRO A 82 -1.73 5.76 -7.23
CA PRO A 82 -2.08 4.35 -7.28
C PRO A 82 -2.67 3.93 -8.63
N SER A 83 -2.22 2.80 -9.16
CA SER A 83 -2.62 2.32 -10.47
C SER A 83 -2.63 0.79 -10.53
N ARG A 84 -3.20 0.21 -11.59
CA ARG A 84 -3.10 -1.24 -11.81
C ARG A 84 -1.66 -1.70 -11.95
N LEU A 85 -0.79 -0.84 -12.49
CA LEU A 85 0.63 -1.14 -12.63
C LEU A 85 1.31 -1.26 -11.26
N SER A 86 1.02 -0.34 -10.33
CA SER A 86 1.60 -0.43 -8.98
C SER A 86 1.15 -1.68 -8.24
N VAL A 87 -0.11 -2.10 -8.40
CA VAL A 87 -0.60 -3.39 -7.88
C VAL A 87 0.10 -4.57 -8.54
N ALA A 88 0.21 -4.57 -9.88
CA ALA A 88 0.82 -5.67 -10.62
C ALA A 88 2.29 -5.86 -10.22
N LEU A 89 3.07 -4.78 -10.14
CA LEU A 89 4.48 -4.85 -9.73
C LEU A 89 4.65 -5.27 -8.27
N CYS A 90 3.78 -4.80 -7.38
CA CYS A 90 3.74 -5.25 -5.99
C CYS A 90 3.48 -6.76 -5.89
N LEU A 91 2.50 -7.27 -6.65
CA LEU A 91 2.17 -8.70 -6.69
C LEU A 91 3.27 -9.55 -7.32
N THR A 92 3.90 -9.09 -8.41
CA THR A 92 5.06 -9.76 -9.01
C THR A 92 6.16 -9.96 -7.99
N GLN A 93 6.50 -8.90 -7.24
CA GLN A 93 7.45 -9.02 -6.16
C GLN A 93 6.92 -9.98 -5.07
N ALA A 94 5.63 -9.91 -4.72
CA ALA A 94 5.04 -10.71 -3.65
C ALA A 94 5.19 -12.22 -3.85
N VAL A 95 4.96 -12.70 -5.09
CA VAL A 95 5.01 -14.14 -5.44
C VAL A 95 6.40 -14.62 -5.85
N ALA A 96 7.33 -13.71 -6.15
CA ALA A 96 8.69 -14.06 -6.54
C ALA A 96 9.51 -14.61 -5.35
N PRO A 97 10.51 -15.48 -5.61
CA PRO A 97 11.49 -15.88 -4.61
C PRO A 97 12.15 -14.68 -3.94
N LYS A 98 12.39 -14.77 -2.63
CA LYS A 98 12.96 -13.65 -1.85
C LYS A 98 14.48 -13.67 -1.74
N ALA A 99 15.13 -14.75 -2.15
CA ALA A 99 16.57 -14.95 -1.95
C ALA A 99 17.40 -13.81 -2.58
N GLU A 100 17.13 -13.49 -3.84
CA GLU A 100 17.84 -12.42 -4.57
C GLU A 100 17.54 -11.04 -3.97
N LEU A 101 16.26 -10.72 -3.75
CA LEU A 101 15.85 -9.45 -3.11
C LEU A 101 16.56 -9.23 -1.76
N LEU A 102 16.61 -10.26 -0.92
CA LEU A 102 17.25 -10.19 0.39
C LEU A 102 18.78 -10.08 0.28
N ALA A 103 19.39 -10.71 -0.72
CA ALA A 103 20.82 -10.56 -1.00
C ALA A 103 21.16 -9.12 -1.41
N ASP A 104 20.36 -8.51 -2.29
CA ASP A 104 20.52 -7.12 -2.72
C ASP A 104 20.39 -6.14 -1.54
N TRP A 105 19.41 -6.38 -0.66
CA TRP A 105 19.24 -5.59 0.56
C TRP A 105 20.44 -5.72 1.49
N CYS A 106 20.96 -6.93 1.70
CA CYS A 106 22.15 -7.13 2.51
C CYS A 106 23.35 -6.37 1.92
N ALA A 107 23.55 -6.42 0.61
CA ALA A 107 24.62 -5.67 -0.05
C ALA A 107 24.45 -4.15 0.13
N MET A 108 23.23 -3.63 -0.01
CA MET A 108 22.94 -2.19 0.09
C MET A 108 23.04 -1.64 1.52
N PHE A 109 22.56 -2.38 2.53
CA PHE A 109 22.46 -1.89 3.91
C PHE A 109 23.58 -2.39 4.84
N LEU A 110 24.18 -3.53 4.52
CA LEU A 110 25.21 -4.19 5.35
C LEU A 110 26.58 -4.30 4.65
N GLY A 111 26.71 -3.79 3.42
CA GLY A 111 28.00 -3.59 2.76
C GLY A 111 28.95 -2.72 3.61
N PRO A 112 30.27 -2.74 3.33
CA PRO A 112 31.28 -2.11 4.19
C PRO A 112 30.89 -0.66 4.49
N ARG A 113 30.47 -0.42 5.74
CA ARG A 113 30.22 0.93 6.25
C ARG A 113 31.53 1.68 6.13
N ARG A 114 31.55 2.74 5.32
CA ARG A 114 32.59 3.78 5.44
C ARG A 114 32.46 4.48 6.78
#